data_AF-A0A0F3RNF8-F1
#
_entry.id   AF-A0A0F3RNF8-F1
#
_cell.length_a   1.000
_cell.length_b   1.000
_cell.length_c   1.000
_cell.angle_alpha   90.00
_cell.angle_beta   90.00
_cell.angle_gamma   90.00
#
_symmetry.space_group_name_H-M   'P 1'
#
loop_
_entity.id
_entity.type
_entity.pdbx_description
1 polymer ?
#
loop_
_entity_poly.entity_id
_entity_poly.type
_entity_poly.pdbx_seq_one_letter_code
_entity_poly.pdbx_strand_id
1 'polypeptide(L)'
;MARVIDMATQAGITNIVPIISEYSQHLKFNTEKYNKIIIESCRQSERLTIPILSSPVTLSHFLSQSNSECILCANEQEKIQQIHHIPASILSKASILIGPEAVFLNRIKAY
;
A
#
# COMPACT_ATOMS: atom_id res chain seq x y z
N MET A 1 1.71 -12.23 -0.33
CA MET A 1 1.18 -11.32 0.71
C MET A 1 2.05 -11.25 1.96
N ALA A 2 2.32 -12.37 2.66
CA ALA A 2 3.11 -12.34 3.91
C ALA A 2 4.46 -11.60 3.79
N ARG A 3 5.24 -11.93 2.76
CA ARG A 3 6.53 -11.24 2.47
C ARG A 3 6.38 -9.74 2.17
N VAL A 4 5.30 -9.35 1.50
CA VAL A 4 5.02 -7.94 1.19
C VAL A 4 4.73 -7.16 2.47
N ILE A 5 3.95 -7.74 3.39
CA ILE A 5 3.62 -7.14 4.68
C ILE A 5 4.86 -7.03 5.57
N ASP A 6 5.69 -8.07 5.59
CA ASP A 6 6.98 -8.07 6.29
C ASP A 6 7.90 -6.95 5.78
N MET A 7 8.16 -6.91 4.47
CA MET A 7 9.01 -5.87 3.87
C MET A 7 8.43 -4.47 4.02
N ALA A 8 7.12 -4.29 3.88
CA ALA A 8 6.46 -3.00 4.10
C ALA A 8 6.63 -2.51 5.54
N THR A 9 6.53 -3.43 6.51
CA THR A 9 6.75 -3.14 7.93
C THR A 9 8.20 -2.71 8.19
N GLN A 10 9.17 -3.39 7.60
CA GLN A 10 10.59 -3.03 7.73
C GLN A 10 10.93 -1.71 7.02
N ALA A 11 10.25 -1.39 5.92
CA ALA A 11 10.45 -0.16 5.16
C ALA A 11 9.86 1.11 5.81
N GLY A 12 9.31 1.01 7.03
CA GLY A 12 8.78 2.18 7.75
C GLY A 12 7.33 2.53 7.45
N ILE A 13 6.61 1.76 6.62
CA ILE A 13 5.18 1.99 6.33
C ILE A 13 4.36 1.99 7.61
N THR A 14 3.48 2.97 7.80
CA THR A 14 2.67 3.12 9.03
C THR A 14 1.29 2.50 8.93
N ASN A 15 0.73 2.42 7.71
CA ASN A 15 -0.62 1.93 7.46
C ASN A 15 -0.58 0.98 6.27
N ILE A 16 -1.12 -0.22 6.46
CA ILE A 16 -1.25 -1.25 5.43
C ILE A 16 -2.74 -1.44 5.17
N VAL A 17 -3.17 -1.10 3.95
CA VAL A 17 -4.56 -1.21 3.51
C VAL A 17 -4.65 -2.24 2.38
N PRO A 18 -5.21 -3.44 2.65
CA PRO A 18 -5.43 -4.43 1.60
C PRO A 18 -6.52 -3.94 0.65
N ILE A 19 -6.21 -3.90 -0.65
CA ILE A 19 -7.16 -3.48 -1.68
C ILE A 19 -7.70 -4.71 -2.41
N ILE A 20 -9.03 -4.83 -2.45
CA ILE A 20 -9.75 -5.80 -3.26
C ILE A 20 -10.12 -5.14 -4.60
N SER A 21 -9.74 -5.81 -5.68
CA SER A 21 -10.06 -5.43 -7.06
C SER A 21 -10.63 -6.62 -7.83
N GLU A 22 -11.20 -6.34 -9.00
CA GLU A 22 -11.70 -7.36 -9.95
C GLU A 22 -10.63 -8.39 -10.38
N TYR A 23 -9.35 -8.05 -10.26
CA TYR A 23 -8.20 -8.91 -10.58
C TYR A 23 -7.61 -9.64 -9.36
N SER A 24 -8.23 -9.52 -8.19
CA SER A 24 -7.71 -10.12 -6.95
C SER A 24 -7.96 -11.63 -6.92
N GLN A 25 -6.90 -12.42 -7.11
CA GLN A 25 -6.97 -13.89 -7.17
C GLN A 25 -7.34 -14.56 -5.83
N HIS A 26 -7.14 -13.88 -4.68
CA HIS A 26 -7.35 -14.47 -3.36
C HIS A 26 -8.18 -13.56 -2.45
N LEU A 27 -9.43 -13.97 -2.21
CA LEU A 27 -10.39 -13.26 -1.34
C LEU A 27 -10.26 -13.61 0.16
N LYS A 28 -9.52 -14.68 0.53
CA LYS A 28 -9.33 -15.06 1.92
C LYS A 28 -8.21 -14.24 2.57
N PHE A 29 -8.59 -13.10 3.14
CA PHE A 29 -7.69 -12.28 3.93
C PHE A 29 -7.70 -12.73 5.41
N ASN A 30 -6.54 -13.17 5.92
CA ASN A 30 -6.40 -13.60 7.31
C ASN A 30 -5.69 -12.52 8.13
N THR A 31 -6.49 -11.62 8.71
CA THR A 31 -6.01 -10.48 9.51
C THR A 31 -5.13 -10.93 10.69
N GLU A 32 -5.52 -11.99 11.41
CA GLU A 32 -4.75 -12.50 12.55
C GLU A 32 -3.36 -12.97 12.15
N LYS A 33 -3.26 -13.72 11.04
CA LYS A 33 -1.98 -14.18 10.50
C LYS A 33 -1.07 -13.00 10.16
N TYR A 34 -1.61 -11.96 9.54
CA TYR A 34 -0.81 -10.81 9.10
C TYR A 34 -0.41 -9.90 10.26
N ASN A 35 -1.26 -9.75 11.28
CA ASN A 35 -0.87 -9.06 12.52
C ASN A 35 0.31 -9.75 13.21
N LYS A 36 0.33 -11.09 13.26
CA LYS A 36 1.49 -11.83 13.79
C LYS A 36 2.76 -11.53 13.00
N ILE A 37 2.68 -11.52 11.67
CA ILE A 37 3.83 -11.19 10.81
C ILE A 37 4.32 -9.76 11.09
N ILE A 38 3.41 -8.78 11.19
CA ILE A 38 3.76 -7.39 11.49
C ILE A 38 4.52 -7.29 12.81
N ILE A 39 4.04 -7.96 13.86
CA ILE A 39 4.69 -7.95 15.18
C ILE A 39 6.12 -8.53 15.09
N GLU A 40 6.29 -9.68 14.45
CA GLU A 40 7.61 -10.28 14.26
C GLU A 40 8.55 -9.39 13.43
N SER A 41 8.02 -8.76 12.39
CA SER A 41 8.78 -7.83 11.53
C SER A 41 9.24 -6.61 12.33
N CYS A 42 8.38 -6.07 13.20
CA CYS A 42 8.75 -4.96 14.09
C CYS A 42 9.86 -5.37 15.06
N ARG A 43 9.77 -6.59 15.64
CA ARG A 43 10.82 -7.12 16.53
C ARG A 43 12.17 -7.26 15.80
N GLN A 44 12.16 -7.76 14.56
CA GLN A 44 13.38 -7.97 13.77
C GLN A 44 14.03 -6.67 13.29
N SER A 45 13.23 -5.64 13.05
CA SER A 45 13.70 -4.32 12.60
C SER A 45 13.88 -3.31 13.73
N GLU A 46 13.73 -3.73 14.99
CA GLU A 46 13.76 -2.87 16.18
C GLU A 46 12.78 -1.68 16.10
N ARG A 47 11.69 -1.87 15.37
CA ARG A 47 10.69 -0.84 15.14
C ARG A 47 9.79 -0.70 16.36
N LEU A 48 9.76 0.50 16.94
CA LEU A 48 8.96 0.82 18.13
C LEU A 48 7.47 1.11 17.83
N THR A 49 7.12 1.29 16.55
CA THR A 49 5.76 1.57 16.10
C THR A 49 5.20 0.41 15.31
N ILE A 50 4.05 -0.11 15.76
CA ILE A 50 3.37 -1.20 15.06
C ILE A 50 2.49 -0.57 13.96
N PRO A 51 2.69 -0.91 12.67
CA PRO A 51 1.83 -0.40 11.62
C PRO A 51 0.40 -0.93 11.74
N ILE A 52 -0.55 -0.11 11.33
CA ILE A 52 -1.97 -0.42 11.40
C ILE A 52 -2.35 -1.24 10.17
N LEU A 53 -2.87 -2.45 10.39
CA LEU A 53 -3.48 -3.27 9.35
C LEU A 53 -4.99 -3.01 9.28
N SER A 54 -5.45 -2.41 8.19
CA SER A 54 -6.88 -2.14 7.99
C SER A 54 -7.63 -3.37 7.48
N SER A 55 -8.96 -3.38 7.62
CA SER A 55 -9.78 -4.35 6.91
C SER A 55 -9.65 -4.16 5.40
N PRO A 56 -9.76 -5.25 4.60
CA PRO A 56 -9.77 -5.12 3.15
C PRO A 56 -10.86 -4.17 2.67
N VAL A 57 -10.54 -3.29 1.73
CA VAL A 57 -11.48 -2.34 1.12
C VAL A 57 -11.41 -2.44 -0.40
N THR A 58 -12.46 -2.01 -1.10
CA THR A 58 -12.42 -1.93 -2.57
C THR A 58 -11.54 -0.76 -3.02
N LEU A 59 -10.99 -0.84 -4.24
CA LEU A 59 -10.22 0.26 -4.82
C LEU A 59 -11.04 1.57 -4.86
N SER A 60 -12.30 1.51 -5.29
CA SER A 60 -13.17 2.69 -5.37
C SER A 60 -13.39 3.35 -4.01
N HIS A 61 -13.57 2.54 -2.97
CA HIS A 61 -13.74 3.03 -1.60
C HIS A 61 -12.44 3.63 -1.04
N PHE A 62 -11.30 3.04 -1.37
CA PHE A 62 -10.00 3.61 -1.00
C PHE A 62 -9.79 4.98 -1.66
N LEU A 63 -10.04 5.10 -2.97
CA LEU A 63 -9.87 6.36 -3.69
C LEU A 63 -10.85 7.46 -3.23
N SER A 64 -12.07 7.09 -2.81
CA SER A 64 -13.04 8.07 -2.31
C SER A 64 -12.81 8.52 -0.88
N GLN A 65 -12.09 7.73 -0.07
CA GLN A 65 -11.85 8.01 1.35
C GLN A 65 -10.38 8.31 1.69
N SER A 66 -9.46 8.19 0.74
CA SER A 66 -8.05 8.44 1.01
C SER A 66 -7.85 9.91 1.34
N ASN A 67 -7.47 10.21 2.60
CA ASN A 67 -6.97 11.53 3.02
C ASN A 67 -5.53 11.80 2.55
N SER A 68 -5.02 10.97 1.65
CA SER A 68 -3.64 11.04 1.17
C SER A 68 -3.50 12.20 0.20
N GLU A 69 -2.54 13.08 0.46
CA GLU A 69 -2.25 14.24 -0.41
C GLU A 69 -1.65 13.79 -1.75
N CYS A 70 -1.13 12.57 -1.82
CA CYS A 70 -0.55 11.97 -3.01
C CYS A 70 -0.70 10.45 -2.99
N ILE A 71 -1.01 9.86 -4.14
CA ILE A 71 -0.96 8.41 -4.35
C ILE A 71 0.13 8.13 -5.38
N LEU A 72 1.13 7.36 -4.97
CA LEU A 72 2.23 6.90 -5.80
C LEU A 72 1.95 5.50 -6.31
N CYS A 73 2.02 5.33 -7.63
CA CYS A 73 1.85 4.05 -8.30
C CYS A 73 3.06 3.78 -9.18
N ALA A 74 3.53 2.54 -9.22
CA ALA A 74 4.55 2.14 -10.18
C ALA A 74 3.91 1.91 -11.55
N ASN A 75 4.37 2.62 -12.57
CA ASN A 75 3.91 2.49 -13.95
C ASN A 75 5.09 2.15 -14.86
N GLU A 76 5.08 0.95 -15.46
CA GLU A 76 6.12 0.51 -16.40
C GLU A 76 6.17 1.35 -17.68
N GLN A 77 5.08 2.04 -18.03
CA GLN A 77 4.99 2.88 -19.22
C GLN A 77 5.52 4.31 -18.97
N GLU A 78 5.72 4.70 -17.71
CA GLU A 78 6.30 6.00 -17.40
C GLU A 78 7.82 5.96 -17.50
N LYS A 79 8.35 6.84 -18.36
CA LYS A 79 9.80 6.97 -18.60
C LYS A 79 10.46 8.01 -17.70
N ILE A 80 9.69 8.80 -16.97
CA ILE A 80 10.17 9.93 -16.16
C ILE A 80 9.90 9.59 -14.69
N GLN A 81 10.95 9.66 -13.86
CA GLN A 81 10.82 9.48 -12.41
C GLN A 81 10.26 10.75 -11.77
N GLN A 82 8.93 10.82 -11.65
CA GLN A 82 8.23 11.98 -11.09
C GLN A 82 8.49 12.19 -9.59
N ILE A 83 8.90 11.14 -8.86
CA ILE A 83 9.03 11.18 -7.40
C ILE A 83 10.01 12.26 -6.89
N HIS A 84 11.07 12.54 -7.65
CA HIS A 84 12.08 13.54 -7.29
C HIS A 84 11.56 14.98 -7.39
N HIS A 85 10.44 15.19 -8.10
CA HIS A 85 9.81 16.50 -8.26
C HIS A 85 8.70 16.76 -7.25
N ILE A 86 8.37 15.78 -6.39
CA ILE A 86 7.30 15.91 -5.39
C ILE A 86 7.88 16.50 -4.10
N PRO A 87 7.32 17.62 -3.59
CA PRO A 87 7.73 18.19 -2.31
C PRO A 87 7.68 17.18 -1.16
N ALA A 88 8.69 17.23 -0.29
CA ALA A 88 8.77 16.34 0.88
C ALA A 88 7.55 16.44 1.83
N SER A 89 6.94 17.62 1.92
CA SER A 89 5.71 17.84 2.69
C SER A 89 4.55 16.97 2.20
N ILE A 90 4.41 16.82 0.89
CA ILE A 90 3.39 15.98 0.25
C ILE A 90 3.75 14.50 0.42
N LEU A 91 5.04 14.16 0.22
CA LEU A 91 5.53 12.78 0.39
C LEU A 91 5.32 12.24 1.82
N SER A 92 5.37 13.11 2.84
CA SER A 92 5.12 12.73 4.24
C SER A 92 3.72 12.15 4.49
N LYS A 93 2.77 12.39 3.58
CA LYS A 93 1.39 11.90 3.62
C LYS A 93 1.02 11.11 2.37
N ALA A 94 2.02 10.64 1.63
CA ALA A 94 1.79 9.87 0.42
C ALA A 94 1.36 8.44 0.75
N SER A 95 0.47 7.89 -0.07
CA SER A 95 0.16 6.46 -0.09
C SER A 95 0.83 5.81 -1.28
N ILE A 96 1.43 4.64 -1.07
CA ILE A 96 1.99 3.84 -2.15
C ILE A 96 1.01 2.74 -2.47
N LEU A 97 0.55 2.70 -3.71
CA LEU A 97 -0.42 1.73 -4.18
C LEU A 97 0.27 0.69 -5.07
N ILE A 98 0.20 -0.56 -4.64
CA ILE A 98 0.82 -1.71 -5.32
C ILE A 98 -0.30 -2.65 -5.72
N GLY A 99 -0.52 -2.79 -7.02
CA GLY A 99 -1.55 -3.65 -7.61
C GLY A 99 -0.96 -4.78 -8.45
N PRO A 100 -1.76 -5.81 -8.77
CA PRO A 100 -1.28 -6.99 -9.48
C PRO A 100 -0.88 -6.76 -10.94
N GLU A 101 -1.46 -5.77 -11.66
CA GLU A 101 -1.28 -5.62 -13.11
C GLU A 101 -1.46 -4.16 -13.60
N ALA A 102 -0.89 -3.82 -14.77
CA ALA A 102 -1.00 -2.51 -15.44
C ALA A 102 -2.45 -2.06 -15.72
N VAL A 103 -3.41 -2.98 -15.83
CA VAL A 103 -4.84 -2.67 -16.01
C VAL A 103 -5.42 -1.94 -14.80
N PHE A 104 -4.90 -2.23 -13.60
CA PHE A 104 -5.25 -1.52 -12.37
C PHE A 104 -4.91 -0.02 -12.45
N LEU A 105 -3.81 0.32 -13.12
CA LEU A 105 -3.40 1.72 -13.28
C LEU A 105 -4.27 2.50 -14.25
N ASN A 106 -4.71 1.88 -15.35
CA ASN A 106 -5.65 2.50 -16.29
C ASN A 106 -6.97 2.87 -15.60
N ARG A 107 -7.42 2.05 -14.64
CA ARG A 107 -8.62 2.36 -13.87
C ARG A 107 -8.40 3.49 -12.86
N ILE A 108 -7.22 3.60 -12.24
CA ILE A 108 -6.90 4.75 -11.38
C ILE A 108 -6.93 6.06 -12.17
N LYS A 109 -6.41 6.08 -13.42
CA LYS A 109 -6.46 7.28 -14.28
C LYS A 109 -7.89 7.68 -14.70
N ALA A 110 -8.86 6.78 -14.57
CA ALA A 110 -10.26 7.04 -14.91
C ALA A 110 -11.10 7.55 -13.73
N TYR A 111 -10.54 7.55 -12.52
CA TYR A 111 -11.11 8.17 -11.31
C TYR A 111 -10.47 9.53 -11.07
#